data_AF-A0A7Y3J581-F1
#
_entry.id   AF-A0A7Y3J581-F1
#
_cell.length_a   1.000
_cell.length_b   1.000
_cell.length_c   1.000
_cell.angle_alpha   90.00
_cell.angle_beta   90.00
_cell.angle_gamma   90.00
#
_symmetry.space_group_name_H-M   'P 1'
#
loop_
_entity.id
_entity.type
_entity.pdbx_description
1 polymer ?
#
loop_
_entity_poly.entity_id
_entity_poly.type
_entity_poly.pdbx_seq_one_letter_code
_entity_poly.pdbx_strand_id
1 'polypeptide(L)'
;VQGVAAYSTLGHFDDPVLSTMMGWSDIDLASIIFHELTHQLLFVPNDTRFDEGLAVFVQREGVRRWLKAQGRTRDLASFERELRRYEAVVALLKNTRSKLATIYAAPLDPADMLARKHAAFAALRADYARLSAHWGADAPFAGWFRGHLDNASLSSVSTYERCVPGFAREFALAGRRFPAFFQRIRALAARGRGERDRAVCAARPASAAAATRPGGPRAGASD
;
A
#
# COMPACT_ATOMS: atom_id res chain seq x y z
N VAL A 1 12.69 -7.82 -20.87
CA VAL A 1 12.55 -8.78 -19.74
C VAL A 1 13.02 -8.06 -18.49
N GLN A 2 12.13 -7.71 -17.57
CA GLN A 2 12.51 -7.14 -16.27
C GLN A 2 12.90 -8.32 -15.36
N GLY A 3 14.15 -8.34 -14.88
CA GLY A 3 14.60 -9.32 -13.90
C GLY A 3 13.84 -9.12 -12.59
N VAL A 4 13.32 -10.22 -12.05
CA VAL A 4 12.66 -10.23 -10.74
C VAL A 4 13.75 -10.14 -9.66
N ALA A 5 13.58 -9.24 -8.69
CA ALA A 5 14.61 -8.95 -7.68
C ALA A 5 14.83 -10.08 -6.66
N ALA A 6 13.86 -10.98 -6.52
CA ALA A 6 13.96 -12.20 -5.74
C ALA A 6 13.20 -13.33 -6.44
N TYR A 7 13.77 -14.53 -6.46
CA TYR A 7 13.04 -15.74 -6.79
C TYR A 7 12.63 -16.38 -5.46
N SER A 8 11.33 -16.39 -5.18
CA SER A 8 10.75 -17.10 -4.03
C SER A 8 10.32 -18.48 -4.49
N THR A 9 10.90 -19.55 -3.93
CA THR A 9 10.52 -20.93 -4.27
C THR A 9 9.29 -21.41 -3.49
N LEU A 10 8.65 -20.53 -2.72
CA LEU A 10 7.50 -20.84 -1.86
C LEU A 10 7.79 -22.03 -0.90
N GLY A 11 9.06 -22.20 -0.51
CA GLY A 11 9.48 -23.20 0.48
C GLY A 11 9.90 -24.55 -0.10
N HIS A 12 10.12 -24.66 -1.41
CA HIS A 12 10.69 -25.87 -2.02
C HIS A 12 12.22 -25.94 -1.91
N PHE A 13 12.92 -24.81 -1.72
CA PHE A 13 14.37 -24.74 -1.47
C PHE A 13 14.70 -23.62 -0.47
N ASP A 14 15.93 -23.64 0.05
CA ASP A 14 16.50 -22.52 0.81
C ASP A 14 16.67 -21.32 -0.14
N ASP A 15 15.73 -20.36 -0.11
CA ASP A 15 15.74 -19.19 -0.99
C ASP A 15 17.01 -18.34 -0.74
N PRO A 16 18.02 -18.38 -1.65
CA PRO A 16 19.34 -17.83 -1.35
C PRO A 16 19.37 -16.32 -1.51
N VAL A 17 20.16 -15.63 -0.69
CA VAL A 17 20.50 -14.22 -0.89
C VAL A 17 21.25 -14.09 -2.22
N LEU A 18 20.64 -13.42 -3.19
CA LEU A 18 21.20 -13.30 -4.55
C LEU A 18 22.32 -12.24 -4.59
N SER A 19 23.28 -12.41 -5.50
CA SER A 19 24.41 -11.49 -5.71
C SER A 19 23.98 -10.05 -6.06
N THR A 20 22.77 -9.86 -6.58
CA THR A 20 22.15 -8.54 -6.84
C THR A 20 21.73 -7.80 -5.56
N MET A 21 21.71 -8.48 -4.41
CA MET A 21 21.38 -7.93 -3.09
C MET A 21 22.62 -7.39 -2.34
N MET A 22 23.83 -7.56 -2.88
CA MET A 22 25.08 -7.13 -2.22
C MET A 22 25.26 -5.60 -2.11
N GLY A 23 24.42 -4.80 -2.78
CA GLY A 23 24.40 -3.34 -2.67
C GLY A 23 23.21 -2.77 -1.88
N TRP A 24 22.43 -3.64 -1.23
CA TRP A 24 21.21 -3.26 -0.53
C TRP A 24 21.53 -2.73 0.86
N SER A 25 20.74 -1.76 1.33
CA SER A 25 20.83 -1.34 2.73
C SER A 25 20.31 -2.45 3.65
N ASP A 26 20.71 -2.46 4.92
CA ASP A 26 20.16 -3.42 5.89
C ASP A 26 18.62 -3.33 5.96
N ILE A 27 18.04 -2.16 5.70
CA ILE A 27 16.59 -1.93 5.69
C ILE A 27 15.94 -2.65 4.51
N ASP A 28 16.57 -2.63 3.34
CA ASP A 28 16.10 -3.34 2.15
C ASP A 28 16.21 -4.85 2.34
N LEU A 29 17.30 -5.32 2.95
CA LEU A 29 17.48 -6.73 3.27
C LEU A 29 16.46 -7.20 4.34
N ALA A 30 16.28 -6.45 5.43
CA ALA A 30 15.26 -6.77 6.42
C ALA A 30 13.86 -6.75 5.79
N SER A 31 13.60 -5.80 4.90
CA SER A 31 12.34 -5.70 4.16
C SER A 31 12.03 -6.97 3.38
N ILE A 32 12.97 -7.45 2.55
CA ILE A 32 12.74 -8.64 1.75
C ILE A 32 12.63 -9.89 2.63
N ILE A 33 13.44 -10.02 3.69
CA ILE A 33 13.35 -11.14 4.62
C ILE A 33 11.95 -11.24 5.23
N PHE A 34 11.40 -10.13 5.73
CA PHE A 34 10.04 -10.15 6.28
C PHE A 34 8.98 -10.44 5.22
N HIS A 35 9.18 -9.95 3.99
CA HIS A 35 8.27 -10.22 2.86
C HIS A 35 8.21 -11.72 2.56
N GLU A 36 9.36 -12.34 2.31
CA GLU A 36 9.42 -13.76 1.93
C GLU A 36 9.01 -14.68 3.09
N LEU A 37 9.43 -14.39 4.32
CA LEU A 37 8.97 -15.14 5.50
C LEU A 37 7.44 -15.08 5.66
N THR A 38 6.79 -14.01 5.19
CA THR A 38 5.33 -13.94 5.23
C THR A 38 4.69 -14.94 4.28
N HIS A 39 5.22 -15.06 3.06
CA HIS A 39 4.76 -16.07 2.09
C HIS A 39 4.98 -17.49 2.62
N GLN A 40 6.08 -17.74 3.33
CA GLN A 40 6.33 -19.02 3.99
C GLN A 40 5.32 -19.33 5.11
N LEU A 41 4.83 -18.31 5.83
CA LEU A 41 3.88 -18.48 6.92
C LEU A 41 2.43 -18.66 6.44
N LEU A 42 2.07 -18.07 5.31
CA LEU A 42 0.75 -18.15 4.72
C LEU A 42 0.77 -17.73 3.25
N PHE A 43 0.28 -18.61 2.39
CA PHE A 43 0.09 -18.38 0.96
C PHE A 43 -1.27 -18.93 0.51
N VAL A 44 -2.01 -18.15 -0.28
CA VAL A 44 -3.34 -18.52 -0.79
C VAL A 44 -3.29 -18.70 -2.31
N PRO A 45 -3.38 -19.93 -2.83
CA PRO A 45 -3.30 -20.17 -4.27
C PRO A 45 -4.28 -19.31 -5.07
N ASN A 46 -3.78 -18.73 -6.17
CA ASN A 46 -4.52 -17.87 -7.10
C ASN A 46 -5.05 -16.54 -6.49
N ASP A 47 -4.48 -16.04 -5.39
CA ASP A 47 -4.87 -14.76 -4.80
C ASP A 47 -3.70 -13.79 -4.54
N THR A 48 -2.93 -13.51 -5.58
CA THR A 48 -1.76 -12.60 -5.55
C THR A 48 -1.99 -11.28 -4.83
N ARG A 49 -3.18 -10.67 -4.93
CA ARG A 49 -3.46 -9.39 -4.24
C ARG A 49 -3.51 -9.55 -2.72
N PHE A 50 -4.05 -10.68 -2.25
CA PHE A 50 -4.11 -11.00 -0.84
C PHE A 50 -2.72 -11.30 -0.31
N ASP A 51 -1.98 -12.21 -0.96
CA ASP A 51 -0.66 -12.65 -0.52
C ASP A 51 0.34 -11.50 -0.48
N GLU A 52 0.44 -10.75 -1.57
CA GLU A 52 1.38 -9.63 -1.65
C GLU A 52 0.99 -8.47 -0.72
N GLY A 53 -0.31 -8.20 -0.60
CA GLY A 53 -0.79 -7.19 0.34
C GLY A 53 -0.47 -7.56 1.79
N LEU A 54 -0.53 -8.85 2.13
CA LEU A 54 -0.16 -9.37 3.44
C LEU A 54 1.35 -9.23 3.65
N ALA A 55 2.15 -9.68 2.68
CA ALA A 55 3.61 -9.62 2.73
C ALA A 55 4.12 -8.18 2.86
N VAL A 56 3.61 -7.23 2.07
CA VAL A 56 3.96 -5.81 2.18
C VAL A 56 3.56 -5.23 3.54
N PHE A 57 2.39 -5.60 4.08
CA PHE A 57 1.98 -5.15 5.40
C PHE A 57 2.93 -5.66 6.49
N VAL A 58 3.19 -6.97 6.52
CA VAL A 58 4.07 -7.60 7.52
C VAL A 58 5.50 -7.09 7.39
N GLN A 59 6.00 -6.93 6.17
CA GLN A 59 7.28 -6.28 5.87
C GLN A 59 7.41 -4.91 6.55
N ARG A 60 6.46 -4.01 6.30
CA ARG A 60 6.49 -2.64 6.87
C ARG A 60 6.50 -2.68 8.39
N GLU A 61 5.64 -3.50 8.99
CA GLU A 61 5.56 -3.60 10.45
C GLU A 61 6.78 -4.31 11.06
N GLY A 62 7.31 -5.32 10.39
CA GLY A 62 8.52 -6.06 10.76
C GLY A 62 9.73 -5.15 10.81
N VAL A 63 9.97 -4.37 9.73
CA VAL A 63 11.06 -3.39 9.66
C VAL A 63 10.94 -2.34 10.76
N ARG A 64 9.74 -1.80 11.00
CA ARG A 64 9.52 -0.83 12.10
C ARG A 64 9.94 -1.39 13.45
N ARG A 65 9.52 -2.63 13.75
CA ARG A 65 9.84 -3.28 15.02
C ARG A 65 11.30 -3.65 15.14
N TRP A 66 11.90 -4.14 14.06
CA TRP A 66 13.31 -4.47 14.01
C TRP A 66 14.19 -3.23 14.22
N LEU A 67 13.96 -2.14 13.49
CA LEU A 67 14.69 -0.87 13.69
C LEU A 67 14.55 -0.33 15.12
N LYS A 68 13.33 -0.42 15.69
CA LYS A 68 13.08 -0.03 17.08
C LYS A 68 13.86 -0.91 18.07
N ALA A 69 13.86 -2.23 17.87
CA ALA A 69 14.57 -3.17 18.73
C ALA A 69 16.10 -2.98 18.67
N GLN A 70 16.62 -2.57 17.52
CA GLN A 70 18.03 -2.24 17.30
C GLN A 70 18.43 -0.83 17.81
N GLY A 71 17.48 -0.04 18.33
CA GLY A 71 17.74 1.34 18.75
C GLY A 71 18.04 2.31 17.60
N ARG A 72 17.78 1.92 16.35
CA ARG A 72 18.07 2.69 15.12
C ARG A 72 16.98 3.74 14.84
N THR A 73 16.80 4.67 15.77
CA THR A 73 15.70 5.66 15.74
C THR A 73 15.75 6.62 14.55
N ARG A 74 16.95 7.02 14.11
CA ARG A 74 17.14 7.86 12.91
C ARG A 74 16.69 7.14 11.64
N ASP A 75 17.09 5.88 11.51
CA ASP A 75 16.74 5.04 10.36
C ASP A 75 15.24 4.76 10.34
N LEU A 76 14.63 4.50 11.50
CA LEU A 76 13.17 4.38 11.62
C LEU A 76 12.45 5.65 11.14
N ALA A 77 12.92 6.83 11.55
CA ALA A 77 12.34 8.09 11.12
C ALA A 77 12.52 8.32 9.60
N SER A 78 13.65 7.88 9.01
CA SER A 78 13.88 7.91 7.56
C SER A 78 12.93 6.98 6.81
N PHE A 79 12.89 5.72 7.22
CA PHE A 79 12.02 4.69 6.68
C PHE A 79 10.54 5.12 6.70
N GLU A 80 10.06 5.64 7.82
CA GLU A 80 8.68 6.13 7.91
C GLU A 80 8.42 7.35 7.03
N ARG A 81 9.40 8.25 6.87
CA ARG A 81 9.27 9.42 5.98
C ARG A 81 9.18 8.98 4.52
N GLU A 82 10.06 8.07 4.10
CA GLU A 82 10.08 7.52 2.74
C GLU A 82 8.80 6.76 2.43
N LEU A 83 8.34 5.93 3.38
CA LEU A 83 7.08 5.21 3.25
C LEU A 83 5.88 6.16 3.09
N ARG A 84 5.81 7.24 3.88
CA ARG A 84 4.75 8.26 3.73
C ARG A 84 4.78 8.93 2.35
N ARG A 85 5.97 9.25 1.83
CA ARG A 85 6.12 9.82 0.48
C ARG A 85 5.65 8.84 -0.59
N TYR A 86 6.06 7.57 -0.48
CA TYR A 86 5.64 6.50 -1.38
C TYR A 86 4.11 6.33 -1.38
N GLU A 87 3.50 6.22 -0.21
CA GLU A 87 2.04 6.06 -0.05
C GLU A 87 1.27 7.26 -0.63
N ALA A 88 1.79 8.49 -0.48
CA ALA A 88 1.19 9.68 -1.07
C ALA A 88 1.21 9.64 -2.61
N VAL A 89 2.30 9.19 -3.24
CA VAL A 89 2.35 9.02 -4.70
C VAL A 89 1.38 7.92 -5.14
N VAL A 90 1.37 6.77 -4.46
CA VAL A 90 0.43 5.68 -4.75
C VAL A 90 -1.03 6.15 -4.69
N ALA A 91 -1.37 7.02 -3.75
CA ALA A 91 -2.71 7.61 -3.67
C ALA A 91 -3.07 8.42 -4.92
N LEU A 92 -2.14 9.23 -5.46
CA LEU A 92 -2.36 9.94 -6.73
C LEU A 92 -2.65 8.95 -7.88
N LEU A 93 -1.90 7.85 -7.95
CA LEU A 93 -2.06 6.85 -9.01
C LEU A 93 -3.40 6.11 -8.91
N LYS A 94 -3.80 5.72 -7.70
CA LYS A 94 -5.11 5.11 -7.44
C LYS A 94 -6.26 6.05 -7.83
N ASN A 95 -6.14 7.34 -7.49
CA ASN A 95 -7.12 8.35 -7.85
C ASN A 95 -7.22 8.54 -9.36
N THR A 96 -6.10 8.65 -10.07
CA THR A 96 -6.08 8.77 -11.53
C THR A 96 -6.65 7.53 -12.22
N ARG A 97 -6.31 6.33 -11.74
CA ARG A 97 -6.91 5.08 -12.25
C ARG A 97 -8.43 5.07 -12.10
N SER A 98 -8.94 5.54 -10.96
CA SER A 98 -10.38 5.63 -10.71
C SER A 98 -11.05 6.63 -11.66
N LYS A 99 -10.44 7.80 -11.88
CA LYS A 99 -10.91 8.79 -12.87
C LYS A 99 -10.95 8.22 -14.29
N LEU A 100 -9.89 7.50 -14.70
CA LEU A 100 -9.83 6.86 -16.02
C LEU A 100 -10.89 5.77 -16.17
N ALA A 101 -11.16 4.97 -15.13
CA ALA A 101 -12.23 3.98 -15.16
C ALA A 101 -13.60 4.63 -15.41
N THR A 102 -13.88 5.78 -14.79
CA THR A 102 -15.11 6.55 -15.05
C THR A 102 -15.15 7.09 -16.48
N ILE A 103 -14.03 7.59 -17.01
CA ILE A 103 -13.95 8.08 -18.40
C ILE A 103 -14.27 6.96 -19.39
N TYR A 104 -13.71 5.76 -19.19
CA TYR A 104 -13.91 4.63 -20.09
C TYR A 104 -15.30 4.00 -19.99
N ALA A 105 -16.00 4.17 -18.87
CA ALA A 105 -17.37 3.68 -18.71
C ALA A 105 -18.43 4.66 -19.24
N ALA A 106 -18.07 5.91 -19.54
CA ALA A 106 -18.99 6.91 -20.02
C ALA A 106 -19.25 6.74 -21.54
N PRO A 107 -20.48 7.03 -22.02
CA PRO A 107 -20.80 7.01 -23.45
C PRO A 107 -20.25 8.26 -24.14
N LEU A 108 -18.94 8.28 -24.37
CA LEU A 108 -18.22 9.37 -25.03
C LEU A 108 -17.75 8.94 -26.41
N ASP A 109 -17.75 9.89 -27.36
CA ASP A 109 -17.08 9.67 -28.63
C ASP A 109 -15.57 9.48 -28.45
N PRO A 110 -14.89 8.74 -29.36
CA PRO A 110 -13.47 8.42 -29.20
C PRO A 110 -12.55 9.63 -29.03
N ALA A 111 -12.85 10.75 -29.71
CA ALA A 111 -12.07 11.98 -29.61
C ALA A 111 -12.17 12.61 -28.21
N ASP A 112 -13.37 12.67 -27.64
CA ASP A 112 -13.62 13.20 -26.29
C ASP A 112 -13.01 12.31 -25.21
N MET A 113 -13.11 10.99 -25.37
CA MET A 113 -12.48 10.03 -24.47
C MET A 113 -10.95 10.23 -24.44
N LEU A 114 -10.33 10.41 -25.62
CA LEU A 114 -8.89 10.65 -25.74
C LEU A 114 -8.48 11.97 -25.09
N ALA A 115 -9.23 13.06 -25.36
CA ALA A 115 -8.97 14.36 -24.75
C ALA A 115 -9.06 14.31 -23.22
N ARG A 116 -10.09 13.67 -22.66
CA ARG A 116 -10.26 13.50 -21.20
C ARG A 116 -9.18 12.62 -20.58
N LYS A 117 -8.75 11.56 -21.28
CA LYS A 117 -7.61 10.73 -20.87
C LYS A 117 -6.32 11.56 -20.77
N HIS A 118 -6.02 12.37 -21.79
CA HIS A 118 -4.85 13.24 -21.78
C HIS A 118 -4.91 14.26 -20.63
N ALA A 119 -6.07 14.87 -20.40
CA ALA A 119 -6.28 15.78 -19.27
C ALA A 119 -6.04 15.09 -17.91
N ALA A 120 -6.49 13.84 -17.74
CA ALA A 120 -6.26 13.08 -16.52
C ALA A 120 -4.76 12.82 -16.25
N PHE A 121 -3.98 12.48 -17.28
CA PHE A 121 -2.53 12.30 -17.14
C PHE A 121 -1.78 13.63 -16.92
N ALA A 122 -2.21 14.71 -17.56
CA ALA A 122 -1.66 16.04 -17.31
C ALA A 122 -1.91 16.49 -15.85
N ALA A 123 -3.12 16.26 -15.34
CA ALA A 123 -3.46 16.53 -13.95
C ALA A 123 -2.61 15.69 -12.98
N LEU A 124 -2.42 14.39 -13.27
CA LEU A 124 -1.56 13.51 -12.48
C LEU A 124 -0.11 14.04 -12.38
N ARG A 125 0.46 14.52 -13.49
CA ARG A 125 1.81 15.14 -13.48
C ARG A 125 1.86 16.38 -12.62
N ALA A 126 0.86 17.26 -12.73
CA ALA A 126 0.79 18.48 -11.93
C ALA A 126 0.60 18.18 -10.44
N ASP A 127 -0.25 17.20 -10.09
CA ASP A 127 -0.45 16.73 -8.72
C ASP A 127 0.86 16.18 -8.12
N TYR A 128 1.59 15.37 -8.88
CA TYR A 128 2.88 14.84 -8.44
C TYR A 128 3.92 15.94 -8.25
N ALA A 129 4.05 16.88 -9.19
CA ALA A 129 5.00 17.99 -9.08
C ALA A 129 4.74 18.86 -7.84
N ARG A 130 3.46 19.14 -7.53
CA ARG A 130 3.09 19.84 -6.29
C ARG A 130 3.44 19.03 -5.06
N LEU A 131 3.12 17.74 -5.06
CA LEU A 131 3.36 16.83 -3.95
C LEU A 131 4.86 16.70 -3.64
N SER A 132 5.70 16.61 -4.67
CA SER A 132 7.13 16.35 -4.55
C SER A 132 8.02 17.60 -4.50
N ALA A 133 7.45 18.80 -4.61
CA ALA A 133 8.18 20.07 -4.67
C ALA A 133 9.23 20.25 -3.55
N HIS A 134 8.98 19.68 -2.37
CA HIS A 134 9.82 19.83 -1.18
C HIS A 134 10.62 18.55 -0.84
N TRP A 135 10.62 17.55 -1.71
CA TRP A 135 11.22 16.24 -1.40
C TRP A 135 12.67 16.10 -1.85
N GLY A 136 13.16 17.02 -2.70
CA GLY A 136 14.51 16.99 -3.26
C GLY A 136 14.70 15.89 -4.31
N ALA A 137 15.96 15.53 -4.57
CA ALA A 137 16.33 14.51 -5.56
C ALA A 137 15.79 13.11 -5.23
N ASP A 138 15.52 12.84 -3.95
CA ASP A 138 15.04 11.54 -3.44
C ASP A 138 13.51 11.40 -3.49
N ALA A 139 12.84 12.18 -4.34
CA ALA A 139 11.40 12.05 -4.54
C ALA A 139 11.08 10.68 -5.17
N PRO A 140 10.25 9.84 -4.53
CA PRO A 140 9.90 8.54 -5.10
C PRO A 140 9.20 8.72 -6.44
N PHE A 141 9.45 7.81 -7.37
CA PHE A 141 8.92 7.83 -8.74
C PHE A 141 9.36 9.00 -9.63
N ALA A 142 10.34 9.84 -9.22
CA ALA A 142 10.72 11.02 -10.02
C ALA A 142 11.15 10.68 -11.45
N GLY A 143 11.95 9.61 -11.62
CA GLY A 143 12.34 9.13 -12.96
C GLY A 143 11.16 8.66 -13.79
N TRP A 144 10.20 7.98 -13.16
CA TRP A 144 9.01 7.48 -13.84
C TRP A 144 8.08 8.62 -14.30
N PHE A 145 7.91 9.65 -13.46
CA PHE A 145 7.17 10.86 -13.83
C PHE A 145 7.90 11.73 -14.87
N ARG A 146 9.21 11.59 -15.06
CA ARG A 146 9.92 12.22 -16.20
C ARG A 146 9.65 11.49 -17.52
N GLY A 147 9.32 10.20 -17.48
CA GLY A 147 9.02 9.37 -18.65
C GLY A 147 7.59 9.53 -19.18
N HIS A 148 7.23 8.69 -20.15
CA HIS A 148 5.87 8.60 -20.68
C HIS A 148 4.93 7.90 -19.68
N LEU A 149 3.73 8.44 -19.48
CA LEU A 149 2.70 7.87 -18.60
C LEU A 149 1.51 7.44 -19.45
N ASP A 150 1.15 6.17 -19.34
CA ASP A 150 0.03 5.56 -20.04
C ASP A 150 -0.76 4.59 -19.12
N ASN A 151 -1.74 3.89 -19.68
CA ASN A 151 -2.55 2.93 -18.92
C ASN A 151 -1.71 1.75 -18.39
N ALA A 152 -0.71 1.29 -19.14
CA ALA A 152 0.16 0.19 -18.73
C ALA A 152 0.99 0.59 -17.51
N SER A 153 1.51 1.82 -17.53
CA SER A 153 2.29 2.41 -16.46
C SER A 153 1.49 2.51 -15.15
N LEU A 154 0.18 2.80 -15.19
CA LEU A 154 -0.68 2.83 -14.00
C LEU A 154 -1.04 1.44 -13.47
N SER A 155 -1.02 0.41 -14.32
CA SER A 155 -1.40 -0.94 -13.91
C SER A 155 -0.35 -1.62 -13.04
N SER A 156 0.93 -1.31 -13.22
CA SER A 156 2.03 -1.92 -12.46
C SER A 156 2.05 -1.52 -10.98
N VAL A 157 1.51 -0.35 -10.61
CA VAL A 157 1.57 0.19 -9.24
C VAL A 157 0.34 -0.20 -8.38
N SER A 158 -0.74 -0.69 -9.00
CA SER A 158 -2.04 -0.84 -8.32
C SER A 158 -2.22 -2.15 -7.54
N THR A 159 -1.37 -3.16 -7.74
CA THR A 159 -1.68 -4.53 -7.27
C THR A 159 -1.33 -4.73 -5.80
N TYR A 160 -0.18 -4.24 -5.36
CA TYR A 160 0.37 -4.55 -4.03
C TYR A 160 -0.24 -3.69 -2.91
N GLU A 161 -0.48 -2.41 -3.19
CA GLU A 161 -0.91 -1.44 -2.17
C GLU A 161 -2.39 -1.47 -1.85
N ARG A 162 -3.19 -2.23 -2.59
CA ARG A 162 -4.65 -2.16 -2.46
C ARG A 162 -5.11 -2.72 -1.11
N CYS A 163 -4.52 -3.83 -0.68
CA CYS A 163 -5.00 -4.60 0.46
C CYS A 163 -4.29 -4.25 1.78
N VAL A 164 -3.13 -3.57 1.71
CA VAL A 164 -2.32 -3.16 2.88
C VAL A 164 -3.13 -2.41 3.95
N PRO A 165 -3.98 -1.41 3.63
CA PRO A 165 -4.78 -0.74 4.65
C PRO A 165 -5.76 -1.68 5.37
N GLY A 166 -6.22 -2.73 4.69
CA GLY A 166 -7.06 -3.76 5.27
C GLY A 166 -6.33 -4.65 6.26
N PHE A 167 -5.14 -5.12 5.91
CA PHE A 167 -4.30 -5.86 6.84
C PHE A 167 -3.90 -5.03 8.06
N ALA A 168 -3.63 -3.73 7.88
CA ALA A 168 -3.39 -2.82 9.01
C ALA A 168 -4.59 -2.73 9.96
N ARG A 169 -5.83 -2.77 9.46
CA ARG A 169 -7.03 -2.84 10.31
C ARG A 169 -7.12 -4.18 11.04
N GLU A 170 -6.93 -5.29 10.35
CA GLU A 170 -6.94 -6.62 10.98
C GLU A 170 -5.87 -6.75 12.06
N PHE A 171 -4.70 -6.13 11.86
CA PHE A 171 -3.65 -6.06 12.86
C PHE A 171 -4.02 -5.22 14.07
N ALA A 172 -4.69 -4.08 13.86
CA ALA A 172 -5.22 -3.27 14.96
C ALA A 172 -6.28 -4.05 15.77
N LEU A 173 -7.19 -4.76 15.09
CA LEU A 173 -8.19 -5.63 15.73
C LEU A 173 -7.56 -6.81 16.49
N ALA A 174 -6.38 -7.27 16.06
CA ALA A 174 -5.58 -8.26 16.77
C ALA A 174 -4.78 -7.69 17.95
N GLY A 175 -5.02 -6.44 18.35
CA GLY A 175 -4.27 -5.77 19.42
C GLY A 175 -2.79 -5.54 19.06
N ARG A 176 -2.47 -5.43 17.76
CA ARG A 176 -1.10 -5.26 17.25
C ARG A 176 -0.14 -6.38 17.66
N ARG A 177 -0.66 -7.59 17.85
CA ARG A 177 0.12 -8.80 18.17
C ARG A 177 0.16 -9.75 16.97
N PHE A 178 1.35 -10.03 16.46
CA PHE A 178 1.51 -10.93 15.31
C PHE A 178 0.87 -12.31 15.48
N PRO A 179 0.99 -13.00 16.64
CA PRO A 179 0.33 -14.30 16.81
C PRO A 179 -1.20 -14.22 16.64
N ALA A 180 -1.84 -13.23 17.26
CA ALA A 180 -3.29 -13.03 17.13
C ALA A 180 -3.67 -12.57 15.72
N PHE A 181 -2.83 -11.76 15.08
CA PHE A 181 -3.04 -11.32 13.71
C PHE A 181 -3.00 -12.50 12.73
N PHE A 182 -1.98 -13.35 12.77
CA PHE A 182 -1.89 -14.51 11.88
C PHE A 182 -3.02 -15.52 12.12
N GLN A 183 -3.52 -15.67 13.36
CA GLN A 183 -4.74 -16.45 13.60
C GLN A 183 -5.94 -15.88 12.82
N ARG A 184 -6.16 -14.56 12.88
CA ARG A 184 -7.23 -13.90 12.12
C ARG A 184 -7.04 -14.01 10.61
N ILE A 185 -5.81 -13.81 10.12
CA ILE A 185 -5.53 -13.85 8.68
C ILE A 185 -5.66 -15.28 8.14
N ARG A 186 -5.28 -16.32 8.88
CA ARG A 186 -5.55 -17.72 8.49
C ARG A 186 -7.05 -18.02 8.41
N ALA A 187 -7.83 -17.53 9.37
CA ALA A 187 -9.28 -17.65 9.32
C ALA A 187 -9.90 -16.90 8.12
N LEU A 188 -9.30 -15.77 7.71
CA LEU A 188 -9.73 -15.04 6.52
C LEU A 188 -9.30 -15.75 5.22
N ALA A 189 -8.09 -16.31 5.17
CA ALA A 189 -7.55 -17.06 4.04
C ALA A 189 -8.42 -18.27 3.66
N ALA A 190 -9.02 -18.92 4.65
CA ALA A 190 -9.96 -20.03 4.46
C ALA A 190 -11.31 -19.64 3.85
N ARG A 191 -11.64 -18.35 3.74
CA ARG A 191 -12.91 -17.87 3.16
C ARG A 191 -12.83 -17.71 1.65
N GLY A 192 -13.97 -17.54 0.98
CA GLY A 192 -14.00 -17.26 -0.46
C GLY A 192 -13.34 -15.92 -0.83
N ARG A 193 -12.78 -15.83 -2.04
CA ARG A 193 -12.07 -14.63 -2.53
C ARG A 193 -12.85 -13.32 -2.36
N GLY A 194 -14.15 -13.34 -2.63
CA GLY A 194 -15.01 -12.15 -2.47
C GLY A 194 -15.16 -11.68 -1.01
N GLU A 195 -15.06 -12.59 -0.03
CA GLU A 195 -15.03 -12.22 1.39
C GLU A 195 -13.68 -11.65 1.79
N ARG A 196 -12.59 -12.27 1.32
CA ARG A 196 -11.22 -11.76 1.54
C ARG A 196 -11.06 -10.36 0.97
N ASP A 197 -11.43 -10.16 -0.30
CA ASP A 197 -11.38 -8.86 -0.97
C ASP A 197 -12.18 -7.80 -0.19
N ARG A 198 -13.38 -8.13 0.30
CA ARG A 198 -14.19 -7.20 1.11
C ARG A 198 -13.54 -6.85 2.44
N ALA A 199 -12.88 -7.81 3.08
CA ALA A 199 -12.21 -7.58 4.35
C ALA A 199 -10.97 -6.68 4.19
N VAL A 200 -10.10 -7.00 3.23
CA VAL A 200 -8.77 -6.38 3.14
C VAL A 200 -8.55 -5.44 1.96
N CYS A 201 -9.18 -5.68 0.80
CA CYS A 201 -8.89 -4.94 -0.44
C CYS A 201 -9.95 -3.89 -0.84
N ALA A 202 -11.12 -3.90 -0.19
CA ALA A 202 -12.16 -2.91 -0.42
C ALA A 202 -11.82 -1.59 0.27
N ALA A 203 -11.97 -0.48 -0.47
CA ALA A 203 -11.99 0.84 0.13
C ALA A 203 -13.28 0.96 0.96
N ARG A 204 -13.16 1.04 2.28
CA ARG A 204 -14.30 1.45 3.11
C ARG A 204 -14.40 2.96 3.06
N PRO A 205 -15.61 3.55 2.97
CA PRO A 205 -15.76 4.97 3.20
C PRO A 205 -15.19 5.31 4.58
N ALA A 206 -14.51 6.45 4.69
CA ALA A 206 -14.11 6.97 5.99
C ALA A 206 -15.38 7.09 6.84
N SER A 207 -15.51 6.25 7.86
CA SER A 207 -16.61 6.37 8.82
C SER A 207 -16.54 7.76 9.41
N ALA A 208 -17.66 8.50 9.35
CA ALA A 208 -17.83 9.77 10.02
C ALA A 208 -17.33 9.62 11.47
N ALA A 209 -16.33 10.43 11.83
CA ALA A 209 -15.91 10.58 13.21
C ALA A 209 -17.14 10.88 14.06
N ALA A 210 -17.26 10.17 15.18
CA ALA A 210 -18.34 10.30 16.14
C ALA A 210 -18.69 11.77 16.38
N ALA A 211 -19.91 12.15 16.01
CA ALA A 211 -20.51 13.40 16.46
C ALA A 211 -20.88 13.25 17.93
N THR A 212 -19.89 13.28 18.81
CA THR A 212 -20.11 13.52 20.23
C THR A 212 -20.37 15.01 20.38
N ARG A 213 -21.65 15.42 20.35
CA ARG A 213 -22.05 16.75 20.80
C ARG A 213 -21.76 16.84 22.31
N PRO A 214 -21.03 17.84 22.82
CA PRO A 214 -21.06 18.13 24.23
C PRO A 214 -22.42 18.76 24.55
N GLY A 215 -23.13 18.19 25.53
CA GLY A 215 -24.37 18.73 26.05
C GLY A 215 -24.14 20.12 26.63
N GLY A 216 -24.96 21.09 26.21
CA GLY A 216 -25.04 22.40 26.87
C GLY A 216 -25.74 22.28 28.23
N PRO A 217 -25.38 23.13 29.21
CA PRO A 217 -25.98 23.06 30.54
C PRO A 217 -27.43 23.53 30.51
N ARG A 218 -28.30 22.80 31.22
CA ARG A 218 -29.65 23.26 31.58
C ARG A 218 -29.51 24.43 32.54
N ALA A 219 -29.98 25.61 32.14
CA ALA A 219 -30.25 26.71 33.05
C ALA A 219 -31.41 26.31 33.98
N GLY A 220 -31.17 26.41 35.28
CA GLY A 220 -32.23 26.36 36.28
C GLY A 220 -33.07 27.63 36.21
N ALA A 221 -34.39 27.46 36.26
CA ALA A 221 -35.32 28.52 36.62
C ALA A 221 -35.76 28.23 38.06
N SER A 222 -35.40 29.13 38.96
CA SER A 222 -36.06 29.29 40.25
C SER A 222 -37.23 30.25 40.03
N ASP A 223 -38.41 29.86 40.48
CA ASP A 223 -39.38 30.68 41.20
C ASP A 223 -40.19 29.74 42.12
#